data_AF-A0A5K3FCD1-F1
#
_entry.id   AF-A0A5K3FCD1-F1
#
_cell.length_a   1.000
_cell.length_b   1.000
_cell.length_c   1.000
_cell.angle_alpha   90.00
_cell.angle_beta   90.00
_cell.angle_gamma   90.00
#
_symmetry.space_group_name_H-M   'P 1'
#
loop_
_entity.id
_entity.type
_entity.pdbx_description
1 polymer ?
#
loop_
_entity_poly.entity_id
_entity_poly.type
_entity_poly.pdbx_seq_one_letter_code
_entity_poly.pdbx_strand_id
1 'polypeptide(L)'
;MQKLLCVLIFTWYVVANLLSDNDRQAILECHLRLREIVQPNASNMWLMEYSKEVEKLAETFVETCPSEQDEPSFSDVGFVEPVSYYFKPEYNKSFCQIKMPKTGYNCTPAEKGCRFYKQMVWANSTHVGCAAKKCQMNKGFFNTRFVLVCLYKPG
;
A
#
# COMPACT_ATOMS: atom_id res chain seq x y z
N MET A 1 39.44 35.64 22.54
CA MET A 1 38.46 34.64 23.03
C MET A 1 37.26 34.62 22.08
N GLN A 2 37.34 33.84 21.01
CA GLN A 2 36.28 33.74 20.01
C GLN A 2 35.42 32.52 20.38
N LYS A 3 34.24 32.77 20.92
CA LYS A 3 33.28 31.70 21.29
C LYS A 3 32.76 31.09 20.00
N LEU A 4 33.21 29.88 19.66
CA LEU A 4 32.59 29.07 18.61
C LEU A 4 31.15 28.75 19.02
N LEU A 5 30.19 29.25 18.26
CA LEU A 5 28.78 28.86 18.37
C LEU A 5 28.61 27.56 17.56
N CYS A 6 28.55 26.41 18.23
CA CYS A 6 28.19 25.14 17.60
C CYS A 6 26.69 25.14 17.29
N VAL A 7 26.33 25.47 16.05
CA VAL A 7 24.96 25.29 15.55
C VAL A 7 24.77 23.81 15.21
N LEU A 8 24.16 23.04 16.11
CA LEU A 8 23.71 21.67 15.88
C LEU A 8 22.52 21.71 14.92
N ILE A 9 22.78 21.51 13.63
CA ILE A 9 21.72 21.34 12.63
C ILE A 9 21.11 19.94 12.83
N PHE A 10 19.99 19.88 13.53
CA PHE A 10 19.10 18.72 13.46
C PHE A 10 18.46 18.71 12.07
N THR A 11 19.13 18.09 11.10
CA THR A 11 18.48 17.75 9.83
C THR A 11 17.46 16.68 10.14
N TRP A 12 16.20 17.08 10.36
CA TRP A 12 15.08 16.16 10.32
C TRP A 12 15.08 15.55 8.92
N TYR A 13 15.51 14.30 8.80
CA TYR A 13 15.25 13.52 7.61
C TYR A 13 13.74 13.27 7.57
N VAL A 14 13.00 14.22 7.02
CA VAL A 14 11.61 14.01 6.64
C VAL A 14 11.66 13.02 5.49
N VAL A 15 11.38 11.75 5.80
CA VAL A 15 11.13 10.74 4.76
C VAL A 15 9.85 11.20 4.06
N ALA A 16 10.00 11.74 2.85
CA ALA A 16 8.86 12.19 2.07
C ALA A 16 8.18 10.98 1.46
N ASN A 17 7.10 10.50 2.09
CA ASN A 17 6.20 9.54 1.48
C ASN A 17 5.60 10.15 0.20
N LEU A 18 5.63 9.41 -0.91
CA LEU A 18 5.19 9.91 -2.22
C LEU A 18 3.67 10.08 -2.33
N LEU A 19 2.90 9.53 -1.39
CA LEU A 19 1.44 9.63 -1.38
C LEU A 19 0.98 10.96 -0.77
N SER A 20 0.11 11.66 -1.50
CA SER A 20 -0.64 12.83 -1.02
C SER A 20 -1.87 12.39 -0.22
N ASP A 21 -2.52 13.31 0.49
CA ASP A 21 -3.77 13.01 1.22
C ASP A 21 -4.91 12.62 0.28
N ASN A 22 -4.92 13.18 -0.93
CA ASN A 22 -5.85 12.78 -1.99
C ASN A 22 -5.62 11.33 -2.44
N ASP A 23 -4.36 10.88 -2.48
CA ASP A 23 -4.05 9.47 -2.79
C ASP A 23 -4.52 8.55 -1.67
N ARG A 24 -4.31 8.94 -0.41
CA ARG A 24 -4.78 8.19 0.78
C ARG A 24 -6.29 8.06 0.79
N GLN A 25 -7.00 9.15 0.52
CA GLN A 25 -8.45 9.17 0.44
C GLN A 25 -8.95 8.28 -0.70
N ALA A 26 -8.37 8.38 -1.90
CA ALA A 26 -8.77 7.55 -3.03
C ALA A 26 -8.52 6.05 -2.79
N ILE A 27 -7.43 5.70 -2.10
CA ILE A 27 -7.17 4.32 -1.67
C ILE A 27 -8.26 3.85 -0.71
N LEU A 28 -8.60 4.66 0.30
CA LEU A 28 -9.66 4.32 1.26
C LEU A 28 -11.01 4.15 0.56
N GLU A 29 -11.42 5.11 -0.27
CA GLU A 29 -12.67 5.07 -1.03
C GLU A 29 -12.76 3.85 -1.94
N CYS A 30 -11.64 3.43 -2.54
CA CYS A 30 -11.57 2.21 -3.33
C CYS A 30 -11.96 0.98 -2.50
N HIS A 31 -11.38 0.84 -1.30
CA HIS A 31 -11.71 -0.27 -0.40
C HIS A 31 -13.16 -0.23 0.05
N LEU A 32 -13.65 0.95 0.47
CA LEU A 32 -15.02 1.12 0.93
C LEU A 32 -16.02 0.70 -0.15
N ARG A 33 -15.83 1.14 -1.40
CA ARG A 33 -16.69 0.73 -2.52
C ARG A 33 -16.65 -0.76 -2.77
N LEU A 34 -15.46 -1.37 -2.83
CA LEU A 34 -15.32 -2.81 -3.07
C LEU A 34 -15.98 -3.64 -1.97
N ARG A 35 -15.90 -3.21 -0.71
CA ARG A 35 -16.51 -3.85 0.45
C ARG A 35 -18.03 -3.67 0.49
N GLU A 36 -18.53 -2.53 0.03
CA GLU A 36 -19.97 -2.23 -0.05
C GLU A 36 -20.67 -3.10 -1.11
N ILE A 37 -20.05 -3.29 -2.27
CA ILE A 37 -20.67 -3.96 -3.42
C ILE A 37 -20.29 -5.44 -3.55
N VAL A 38 -19.53 -5.99 -2.60
CA VAL A 38 -19.03 -7.37 -2.66
C VAL A 38 -20.18 -8.37 -2.85
N GLN A 39 -19.97 -9.39 -3.69
CA GLN A 39 -20.92 -10.46 -3.91
C GLN A 39 -20.32 -11.83 -3.58
N PRO A 40 -21.02 -12.68 -2.79
CA PRO A 40 -22.30 -12.40 -2.14
C PRO A 40 -22.19 -11.28 -1.08
N ASN A 41 -23.29 -10.57 -0.81
CA ASN A 41 -23.31 -9.52 0.21
C ASN A 41 -22.78 -10.03 1.55
N ALA A 42 -21.86 -9.29 2.15
CA ALA A 42 -21.30 -9.62 3.45
C ALA A 42 -22.22 -9.19 4.59
N SER A 43 -22.40 -10.06 5.58
CA SER A 43 -23.20 -9.78 6.79
C SER A 43 -22.37 -9.21 7.96
N ASN A 44 -21.04 -9.23 7.85
CA ASN A 44 -20.10 -8.89 8.92
C ASN A 44 -18.94 -8.00 8.44
N MET A 45 -19.13 -7.22 7.37
CA MET A 45 -18.10 -6.34 6.82
C MET A 45 -17.89 -5.13 7.73
N TRP A 46 -16.73 -5.03 8.38
CA TRP A 46 -16.43 -3.86 9.21
C TRP A 46 -16.05 -2.65 8.36
N LEU A 47 -16.33 -1.45 8.86
CA LEU A 47 -15.88 -0.22 8.21
C LEU A 47 -14.35 -0.17 8.25
N MET A 48 -13.76 0.19 7.11
CA MET A 48 -12.32 0.37 7.00
C MET A 48 -11.98 1.84 7.15
N GLU A 49 -10.87 2.14 7.83
CA GLU A 49 -10.32 3.47 8.00
C GLU A 49 -8.86 3.51 7.52
N TYR A 50 -8.38 4.69 7.16
CA TYR A 50 -6.98 4.88 6.82
C TYR A 50 -6.15 5.07 8.09
N SER A 51 -5.12 4.24 8.30
CA SER A 51 -4.28 4.28 9.50
C SER A 51 -2.86 4.76 9.19
N LYS A 52 -2.46 5.83 9.89
CA LYS A 52 -1.07 6.32 9.89
C LYS A 52 -0.09 5.35 10.53
N GLU A 53 -0.54 4.53 11.48
CA GLU A 53 0.30 3.51 12.10
C GLU A 53 0.59 2.37 11.11
N VAL A 54 -0.40 1.94 10.34
CA VAL A 54 -0.23 0.94 9.28
C VAL A 54 0.57 1.53 8.11
N GLU A 55 0.39 2.81 7.77
CA GLU A 55 1.22 3.52 6.78
C GLU A 55 2.71 3.45 7.16
N LYS A 56 3.06 3.63 8.43
CA LYS A 56 4.45 3.53 8.89
C LYS A 56 5.06 2.13 8.72
N LEU A 57 4.25 1.08 8.85
CA LEU A 57 4.67 -0.29 8.53
C LEU A 57 4.90 -0.45 7.03
N ALA A 58 4.01 0.11 6.21
CA ALA A 58 4.14 0.10 4.76
C ALA A 58 5.39 0.89 4.30
N GLU A 59 5.69 2.01 4.94
CA GLU A 59 6.92 2.78 4.74
C GLU A 59 8.15 1.91 5.03
N THR A 60 8.15 1.23 6.17
CA THR A 60 9.25 0.33 6.55
C THR A 60 9.46 -0.79 5.52
N PHE A 61 8.37 -1.38 5.01
CA PHE A 61 8.48 -2.44 4.02
C PHE A 61 8.90 -1.94 2.63
N VAL A 62 8.37 -0.79 2.17
CA VAL A 62 8.69 -0.27 0.84
C VAL A 62 10.14 0.25 0.76
N GLU A 63 10.79 0.52 1.89
CA GLU A 63 12.19 0.95 1.94
C GLU A 63 13.15 -0.03 1.26
N THR A 64 12.85 -1.34 1.32
CA THR A 64 13.65 -2.41 0.70
C THR A 64 13.45 -2.52 -0.81
N CYS A 65 12.54 -1.72 -1.38
CA CYS A 65 12.12 -1.80 -2.76
C CYS A 65 11.64 -3.22 -3.12
N PRO A 66 10.55 -3.71 -2.50
CA PRO A 66 10.08 -5.07 -2.70
C PRO A 66 9.63 -5.32 -4.14
N SER A 67 9.80 -6.56 -4.57
CA SER A 67 9.21 -7.17 -5.77
C SER A 67 7.80 -7.67 -5.47
N GLU A 68 7.08 -8.13 -6.50
CA GLU A 68 5.73 -8.71 -6.35
C GLU A 68 5.74 -10.03 -5.54
N GLN A 69 6.91 -10.68 -5.40
CA GLN A 69 7.10 -11.92 -4.63
C GLN A 69 7.42 -11.68 -3.15
N ASP A 70 7.81 -10.47 -2.77
CA ASP A 70 8.23 -10.19 -1.40
C ASP A 70 7.03 -9.99 -0.49
N GLU A 71 7.08 -10.60 0.69
CA GLU A 71 6.02 -10.53 1.71
C GLU A 71 6.52 -9.75 2.96
N PRO A 72 5.68 -8.91 3.58
CA PRO A 72 6.03 -8.25 4.83
C PRO A 72 6.03 -9.24 6.01
N SER A 73 7.01 -9.13 6.90
CA SER A 73 7.18 -10.02 8.06
C SER A 73 6.64 -9.43 9.38
N PHE A 74 5.58 -8.63 9.31
CA PHE A 74 4.96 -8.02 10.49
C PHE A 74 3.88 -8.91 11.11
N SER A 75 3.79 -8.90 12.43
CA SER A 75 2.74 -9.63 13.15
C SER A 75 1.37 -8.98 12.95
N ASP A 76 0.36 -9.83 12.70
CA ASP A 76 -1.05 -9.43 12.51
C ASP A 76 -1.21 -8.36 11.42
N VAL A 77 -0.60 -8.61 10.26
CA VAL A 77 -0.65 -7.72 9.10
C VAL A 77 -1.02 -8.49 7.85
N GLY A 78 -2.06 -8.03 7.18
CA GLY A 78 -2.46 -8.46 5.86
C GLY A 78 -1.78 -7.61 4.80
N PHE A 79 -1.72 -8.09 3.55
CA PHE A 79 -1.10 -7.33 2.47
C PHE A 79 -1.64 -7.70 1.08
N VAL A 80 -1.52 -6.73 0.17
CA VAL A 80 -1.63 -6.95 -1.28
C VAL A 80 -0.24 -6.95 -1.92
N GLU A 81 -0.09 -7.60 -3.07
CA GLU A 81 1.21 -7.62 -3.78
C GLU A 81 1.75 -6.19 -3.98
N PRO A 82 3.05 -5.96 -3.77
CA PRO A 82 3.68 -4.70 -4.12
C PRO A 82 3.48 -4.35 -5.60
N VAL A 83 2.90 -3.19 -5.87
CA VAL A 83 2.58 -2.75 -7.23
C VAL A 83 3.73 -1.92 -7.79
N SER A 84 4.26 -2.33 -8.95
CA SER A 84 5.37 -1.64 -9.62
C SER A 84 4.90 -0.86 -10.84
N TYR A 85 5.37 0.39 -10.96
CA TYR A 85 5.15 1.28 -12.09
C TYR A 85 6.48 1.74 -12.68
N TYR A 86 6.64 1.70 -14.00
CA TYR A 86 7.85 2.21 -14.67
C TYR A 86 7.90 3.74 -14.72
N PHE A 87 6.74 4.38 -14.70
CA PHE A 87 6.57 5.83 -14.62
C PHE A 87 5.86 6.21 -13.33
N LYS A 88 6.03 7.45 -12.86
CA LYS A 88 5.32 7.91 -11.66
C LYS A 88 3.82 7.87 -11.95
N PRO A 89 3.03 7.04 -11.25
CA PRO A 89 1.59 6.98 -11.49
C PRO A 89 0.88 8.15 -10.82
N GLU A 90 -0.35 8.41 -11.27
CA GLU A 90 -1.35 9.12 -10.47
C GLU A 90 -1.96 8.10 -9.48
N TYR A 91 -1.40 8.01 -8.26
CA TYR A 91 -1.75 6.96 -7.30
C TYR A 91 -3.25 6.93 -6.96
N ASN A 92 -3.86 8.09 -6.80
CA ASN A 92 -5.31 8.27 -6.62
C ASN A 92 -6.16 7.64 -7.74
N LYS A 93 -5.62 7.44 -8.94
CA LYS A 93 -6.31 6.78 -10.06
C LYS A 93 -5.89 5.33 -10.23
N SER A 94 -4.62 5.02 -10.01
CA SER A 94 -4.04 3.73 -10.39
C SER A 94 -4.37 2.59 -9.44
N PHE A 95 -4.56 2.88 -8.14
CA PHE A 95 -4.74 1.82 -7.15
C PHE A 95 -6.04 1.04 -7.38
N CYS A 96 -7.14 1.74 -7.66
CA CYS A 96 -8.43 1.08 -7.89
C CYS A 96 -8.55 0.38 -9.26
N GLN A 97 -7.52 0.50 -10.09
CA GLN A 97 -7.43 -0.16 -11.39
C GLN A 97 -6.67 -1.50 -11.33
N ILE A 98 -6.22 -1.92 -10.13
CA ILE A 98 -5.63 -3.24 -9.94
C ILE A 98 -6.63 -4.30 -10.45
N LYS A 99 -6.11 -5.25 -11.23
CA LYS A 99 -6.94 -6.25 -11.90
C LYS A 99 -7.55 -7.20 -10.86
N MET A 100 -8.86 -7.09 -10.69
CA MET A 100 -9.66 -7.95 -9.82
C MET A 100 -10.04 -9.26 -10.54
N PRO A 101 -10.27 -10.36 -9.79
CA PRO A 101 -10.80 -11.59 -10.36
C PRO A 101 -12.18 -11.34 -10.99
N LYS A 102 -12.44 -11.98 -12.14
CA LYS A 102 -13.72 -11.87 -12.85
C LYS A 102 -14.88 -12.44 -12.04
N THR A 103 -14.58 -13.44 -11.21
CA THR A 103 -15.54 -14.15 -10.37
C THR A 103 -15.73 -13.50 -9.00
N GLY A 104 -15.09 -12.35 -8.75
CA GLY A 104 -15.21 -11.61 -7.48
C GLY A 104 -14.74 -12.46 -6.29
N TYR A 105 -15.55 -12.48 -5.22
CA TYR A 105 -15.19 -13.16 -3.97
C TYR A 105 -15.09 -14.68 -4.11
N ASN A 106 -15.86 -15.25 -5.04
CA ASN A 106 -15.91 -16.69 -5.29
C ASN A 106 -14.74 -17.19 -6.18
N CYS A 107 -13.73 -16.35 -6.39
CA CYS A 107 -12.55 -16.71 -7.14
C CYS A 107 -11.79 -17.90 -6.55
N THR A 108 -11.21 -18.68 -7.46
CA THR A 108 -10.32 -19.80 -7.11
C THR A 108 -8.91 -19.28 -6.85
N PRO A 109 -8.11 -19.95 -6.00
CA PRO A 109 -6.72 -19.53 -5.75
C PRO A 109 -5.84 -19.47 -7.01
N ALA A 110 -6.20 -20.18 -8.07
CA ALA A 110 -5.50 -20.16 -9.36
C ALA A 110 -5.80 -18.91 -10.20
N GLU A 111 -6.89 -18.19 -9.90
CA GLU A 111 -7.23 -16.96 -10.61
C GLU A 111 -6.32 -15.81 -10.16
N LYS A 112 -5.65 -15.17 -11.12
CA LYS A 112 -4.75 -14.05 -10.86
C LYS A 112 -5.49 -12.93 -10.11
N GLY A 113 -4.90 -12.47 -9.01
CA GLY A 113 -5.45 -11.40 -8.18
C GLY A 113 -6.45 -11.86 -7.11
N CYS A 114 -6.85 -13.14 -7.09
CA CYS A 114 -7.85 -13.64 -6.13
C CYS A 114 -7.43 -13.44 -4.67
N ARG A 115 -6.18 -13.79 -4.32
CA ARG A 115 -5.61 -13.61 -2.98
C ARG A 115 -5.69 -12.15 -2.53
N PHE A 116 -5.30 -11.23 -3.41
CA PHE A 116 -5.23 -9.80 -3.09
C PHE A 116 -6.63 -9.17 -3.03
N TYR A 117 -7.54 -9.56 -3.92
CA TYR A 117 -8.95 -9.16 -3.84
C TYR A 117 -9.56 -9.57 -2.51
N LYS A 118 -9.34 -10.82 -2.06
CA LYS A 118 -9.84 -11.31 -0.77
C LYS A 118 -9.29 -10.53 0.42
N GLN A 119 -8.04 -10.06 0.37
CA GLN A 119 -7.50 -9.15 1.38
C GLN A 119 -8.23 -7.81 1.40
N MET A 120 -8.44 -7.19 0.23
CA MET A 120 -9.09 -5.88 0.11
C MET A 120 -10.54 -5.90 0.63
N VAL A 121 -11.23 -7.03 0.49
CA VAL A 121 -12.58 -7.27 1.03
C VAL A 121 -12.59 -8.11 2.31
N TRP A 122 -11.47 -8.21 3.02
CA TRP A 122 -11.41 -9.02 4.24
C TRP A 122 -12.20 -8.36 5.37
N ALA A 123 -13.27 -9.00 5.82
CA ALA A 123 -14.23 -8.42 6.75
C ALA A 123 -13.58 -7.84 8.02
N ASN A 124 -12.60 -8.54 8.59
CA ASN A 124 -11.98 -8.16 9.86
C ASN A 124 -10.86 -7.13 9.72
N SER A 125 -10.32 -6.88 8.53
CA SER A 125 -9.34 -5.81 8.33
C SER A 125 -10.04 -4.47 8.36
N THR A 126 -9.80 -3.70 9.42
CA THR A 126 -10.46 -2.42 9.69
C THR A 126 -9.56 -1.22 9.40
N HIS A 127 -8.27 -1.44 9.19
CA HIS A 127 -7.32 -0.38 8.92
C HIS A 127 -6.50 -0.73 7.68
N VAL A 128 -6.33 0.25 6.80
CA VAL A 128 -5.40 0.20 5.66
C VAL A 128 -4.38 1.33 5.77
N GLY A 129 -3.13 1.06 5.41
CA GLY A 129 -2.09 2.06 5.32
C GLY A 129 -1.14 1.73 4.19
N CYS A 130 -0.74 2.75 3.42
CA CYS A 130 0.04 2.54 2.21
C CYS A 130 1.22 3.50 2.11
N ALA A 131 2.28 3.05 1.46
CA ALA A 131 3.46 3.86 1.20
C ALA A 131 3.97 3.62 -0.22
N ALA A 132 4.56 4.66 -0.80
CA ALA A 132 5.17 4.56 -2.11
C ALA A 132 6.60 5.10 -2.13
N LYS A 133 7.47 4.41 -2.88
CA LYS A 133 8.89 4.77 -3.03
C LYS A 133 9.35 4.68 -4.47
N LYS A 134 10.25 5.59 -4.85
CA LYS A 134 11.02 5.49 -6.07
C LYS A 134 12.25 4.61 -5.82
N CYS A 135 12.33 3.50 -6.55
CA CYS A 135 13.35 2.48 -6.42
C CYS A 135 14.27 2.48 -7.64
N GLN A 136 15.58 2.42 -7.41
CA GLN A 136 16.55 2.25 -8.49
C GLN A 136 16.50 0.81 -9.02
N MET A 137 16.63 0.67 -10.33
CA MET A 137 16.72 -0.63 -11.00
C MET A 137 18.13 -0.80 -11.53
N ASN A 138 18.81 -1.86 -11.09
CA ASN A 138 20.17 -2.17 -11.52
C ASN A 138 20.21 -2.91 -12.87
N LYS A 139 19.06 -3.27 -13.44
CA LYS A 139 18.90 -4.03 -14.69
C LYS A 139 17.63 -3.60 -15.43
N GLY A 140 17.72 -3.39 -16.75
CA GLY A 140 16.58 -3.11 -17.64
C GLY A 140 16.70 -1.81 -18.44
N PHE A 141 15.70 -1.55 -19.31
CA PHE A 141 15.61 -0.30 -20.10
C PHE A 141 15.31 0.93 -19.24
N PHE A 142 14.61 0.73 -18.11
CA PHE A 142 14.30 1.77 -17.14
C PHE A 142 15.30 1.74 -15.97
N ASN A 143 15.79 2.91 -15.58
CA ASN A 143 16.73 3.05 -14.45
C ASN A 143 16.02 3.10 -13.08
N THR A 144 14.70 3.29 -13.09
CA THR A 144 13.91 3.45 -11.86
C THR A 144 12.51 2.89 -12.05
N ARG A 145 11.92 2.40 -10.96
CA ARG A 145 10.49 2.09 -10.84
C ARG A 145 9.90 2.74 -9.60
N PHE A 146 8.59 2.90 -9.57
CA PHE A 146 7.84 3.33 -8.40
C PHE A 146 7.11 2.13 -7.82
N VAL A 147 7.23 1.93 -6.51
CA VAL A 147 6.63 0.79 -5.80
C VAL A 147 5.59 1.33 -4.86
N LEU A 148 4.39 0.76 -4.88
CA LEU A 148 3.32 1.02 -3.92
C LEU A 148 3.08 -0.23 -3.09
N VAL A 149 3.05 -0.06 -1.77
CA VAL A 149 2.74 -1.10 -0.79
C VAL A 149 1.50 -0.65 -0.02
N CYS A 150 0.56 -1.57 0.19
CA CYS A 150 -0.59 -1.38 1.09
C CYS A 150 -0.68 -2.55 2.06
N LEU A 151 -0.76 -2.23 3.34
CA LEU A 151 -0.87 -3.17 4.45
C LEU A 151 -2.19 -2.98 5.19
N TYR A 152 -2.61 -4.03 5.89
CA TYR A 152 -3.91 -4.09 6.57
C TYR A 152 -3.75 -4.56 8.01
N LYS A 153 -4.58 -4.04 8.90
CA LYS A 153 -4.70 -4.54 10.28
C LYS A 153 -6.16 -4.62 10.73
N PRO A 154 -6.54 -5.64 11.51
CA PRO A 154 -5.88 -6.96 11.63
C PRO A 154 -5.63 -7.64 10.28
N GLY A 155 -4.68 -8.57 10.26
CA GLY A 155 -4.25 -9.29 9.06
C GLY A 155 -5.19 -10.39 8.61
#